data_AF-A0A5W3ERQ1-F1
#
_entry.id   AF-A0A5W3ERQ1-F1
#
_cell.length_a   1.000
_cell.length_b   1.000
_cell.length_c   1.000
_cell.angle_alpha   90.00
_cell.angle_beta   90.00
_cell.angle_gamma   90.00
#
_symmetry.space_group_name_H-M   'P 1'
#
loop_
_entity.id
_entity.type
_entity.pdbx_description
1 polymer ?
#
loop_
_entity_poly.entity_id
_entity_poly.type
_entity_poly.pdbx_seq_one_letter_code
_entity_poly.pdbx_strand_id
1 'polypeptide(L)'
;MSAIETARRDATKIHADLVDQGTATVTKGGCYIYIPVGFVAKELAVISSQVEIVGIFAISTDRKTYGVSNVTTFIEITPSAFEEIDVQGVPYYEFRFDPGTVVFPNRMLQVLSSPVYNIASYIYDFGNRPFWYTAVDDAELLSDTKTWNGFTVFNDQITADCYAAHTQRKVGDPRTYFRYTLKKDSDLMNRVQFIPLRSGSLNKTSRLAKIADVELKQGIRSALQVDPVRAEPLEDLYMR
;
A
#
# COMPACT_ATOMS: atom_id res chain seq x y z
N MET A 1 -17.24 -9.28 -11.47
CA MET A 1 -16.22 -9.98 -10.66
C MET A 1 -15.04 -10.25 -11.55
N SER A 2 -13.92 -9.60 -11.27
CA SER A 2 -12.67 -9.82 -12.00
C SER A 2 -12.10 -11.19 -11.62
N ALA A 3 -11.53 -11.93 -12.58
CA ALA A 3 -10.97 -13.27 -12.33
C ALA A 3 -9.92 -13.27 -11.20
N ILE A 4 -9.18 -12.16 -11.05
CA ILE A 4 -8.14 -11.99 -10.05
C ILE A 4 -8.66 -12.00 -8.60
N GLU A 5 -9.94 -11.70 -8.38
CA GLU A 5 -10.55 -11.66 -7.03
C GLU A 5 -10.58 -13.03 -6.34
N THR A 6 -10.55 -14.10 -7.13
CA THR A 6 -10.55 -15.49 -6.65
C THR A 6 -9.20 -16.18 -6.83
N ALA A 7 -8.20 -15.46 -7.30
CA ALA A 7 -6.90 -16.01 -7.60
C ALA A 7 -6.14 -16.38 -6.31
N ARG A 8 -5.30 -17.40 -6.41
CA ARG A 8 -4.45 -17.87 -5.32
C ARG A 8 -3.05 -17.28 -5.44
N ARG A 9 -2.49 -16.78 -4.33
CA ARG A 9 -1.09 -16.37 -4.28
C ARG A 9 -0.17 -17.59 -4.38
N ASP A 10 0.57 -17.68 -5.47
CA ASP A 10 1.57 -18.72 -5.76
C ASP A 10 2.49 -18.23 -6.90
N ALA A 11 3.75 -17.95 -6.58
CA ALA A 11 4.71 -17.39 -7.52
C ALA A 11 5.36 -18.45 -8.44
N THR A 12 5.19 -19.76 -8.17
CA THR A 12 5.90 -20.81 -8.91
C THR A 12 5.63 -20.76 -10.40
N LYS A 13 4.37 -20.53 -10.80
CA LYS A 13 3.99 -20.39 -12.21
C LYS A 13 4.56 -19.13 -12.85
N ILE A 14 4.64 -18.02 -12.12
CA ILE A 14 5.16 -16.75 -12.61
C ILE A 14 6.65 -16.90 -12.91
N HIS A 15 7.41 -17.48 -11.98
CA HIS A 15 8.84 -17.73 -12.18
C HIS A 15 9.12 -18.74 -13.30
N ALA A 16 8.23 -19.70 -13.54
CA ALA A 16 8.37 -20.64 -14.66
C ALA A 16 8.15 -19.97 -16.03
N ASP A 17 7.34 -18.92 -16.07
CA ASP A 17 6.93 -18.20 -17.28
C ASP A 17 7.87 -17.05 -17.65
N LEU A 18 8.34 -16.28 -16.66
CA LEU A 18 9.25 -15.16 -16.88
C LEU A 18 10.68 -15.65 -17.11
N VAL A 19 11.30 -15.18 -18.19
CA VAL A 19 12.66 -15.53 -18.58
C VAL A 19 13.50 -14.29 -18.76
N ASP A 20 14.70 -14.34 -18.19
CA ASP A 20 15.68 -13.29 -18.36
C ASP A 20 16.44 -13.41 -19.67
N GLN A 21 16.56 -12.29 -20.38
CA GLN A 21 17.36 -12.15 -21.60
C GLN A 21 18.26 -10.92 -21.47
N GLY A 22 19.48 -11.13 -21.00
CA GLY A 22 20.38 -10.03 -20.64
C GLY A 22 19.78 -9.19 -19.51
N THR A 23 19.58 -7.90 -19.76
CA THR A 23 18.96 -6.97 -18.81
C THR A 23 17.43 -7.01 -18.82
N ALA A 24 16.82 -7.57 -19.86
CA ALA A 24 15.37 -7.62 -20.01
C ALA A 24 14.77 -8.91 -19.42
N THR A 25 13.47 -8.88 -19.17
CA THR A 25 12.65 -10.05 -18.84
C THR A 25 11.50 -10.17 -19.82
N VAL A 26 11.28 -11.38 -20.32
CA VAL A 26 10.30 -11.74 -21.35
C VAL A 26 9.32 -12.77 -20.76
N THR A 27 8.05 -12.72 -21.16
CA THR A 27 7.05 -13.74 -20.79
C THR A 27 6.96 -14.83 -21.86
N LYS A 28 6.86 -16.11 -21.49
CA LYS A 28 6.65 -17.21 -22.45
C LYS A 28 5.21 -17.29 -22.92
N GLY A 29 4.27 -17.30 -21.97
CA GLY A 29 2.84 -17.57 -22.20
C GLY A 29 1.94 -16.33 -22.16
N GLY A 30 2.52 -15.14 -21.97
CA GLY A 30 1.78 -13.91 -21.69
C GLY A 30 1.51 -13.76 -20.20
N CYS A 31 1.32 -12.52 -19.75
CA CYS A 31 1.03 -12.22 -18.36
C CYS A 31 0.19 -10.95 -18.17
N TYR A 32 -0.22 -10.72 -16.93
CA TYR A 32 -1.03 -9.61 -16.48
C TYR A 32 -0.39 -8.99 -15.24
N ILE A 33 -0.22 -7.67 -15.22
CA ILE A 33 0.23 -6.91 -14.04
C ILE A 33 -0.92 -6.06 -13.52
N TYR A 34 -1.09 -6.01 -12.21
CA TYR A 34 -2.17 -5.29 -11.54
C TYR A 34 -1.60 -4.25 -10.57
N ILE A 35 -2.03 -3.00 -10.71
CA ILE A 35 -1.77 -1.92 -9.73
C ILE A 35 -3.05 -1.15 -9.43
N PRO A 36 -3.22 -0.59 -8.22
CA PRO A 36 -4.34 0.29 -7.94
C PRO A 36 -4.30 1.54 -8.83
N VAL A 37 -5.44 1.99 -9.35
CA VAL A 37 -5.52 3.26 -10.12
C VAL A 37 -5.03 4.44 -9.28
N GLY A 38 -5.25 4.39 -7.95
CA GLY A 38 -4.79 5.39 -7.00
C GLY A 38 -3.26 5.61 -6.97
N PHE A 39 -2.46 4.69 -7.52
CA PHE A 39 -1.02 4.89 -7.66
C PHE A 39 -0.70 6.09 -8.56
N VAL A 40 -1.46 6.32 -9.64
CA VAL A 40 -1.25 7.48 -10.52
C VAL A 40 -1.45 8.79 -9.76
N ALA A 41 -2.49 8.86 -8.93
CA ALA A 41 -2.79 10.05 -8.12
C ALA A 41 -1.75 10.35 -7.03
N LYS A 42 -0.87 9.38 -6.71
CA LYS A 42 0.24 9.54 -5.76
C LYS A 42 1.60 9.49 -6.45
N GLU A 43 1.64 9.66 -7.77
CA GLU A 43 2.89 9.64 -8.53
C GLU A 43 3.69 8.34 -8.30
N LEU A 44 2.98 7.23 -8.04
CA LEU A 44 3.53 5.87 -7.92
C LEU A 44 3.38 5.07 -9.22
N ALA A 45 2.77 5.69 -10.25
CA ALA A 45 2.71 5.17 -11.60
C ALA A 45 2.56 6.33 -12.59
N VAL A 46 3.20 6.19 -13.75
CA VAL A 46 3.10 7.09 -14.90
C VAL A 46 2.69 6.23 -16.09
N ILE A 47 1.51 6.48 -16.65
CA ILE A 47 0.96 5.75 -17.79
C ILE A 47 0.88 6.72 -18.96
N SER A 48 1.92 6.74 -19.80
CA SER A 48 2.06 7.66 -20.93
C SER A 48 2.62 6.96 -22.16
N SER A 49 3.50 7.61 -22.93
CA SER A 49 4.27 6.94 -24.00
C SER A 49 5.22 5.87 -23.45
N GLN A 50 5.70 6.06 -22.22
CA GLN A 50 6.35 5.03 -21.42
C GLN A 50 5.49 4.75 -20.18
N VAL A 51 5.38 3.48 -19.82
CA VAL A 51 4.65 3.05 -18.63
C VAL A 51 5.66 2.70 -17.56
N GLU A 52 5.67 3.48 -16.50
CA GLU A 52 6.54 3.29 -15.35
C GLU A 52 5.69 3.12 -14.10
N ILE A 53 5.93 2.06 -13.34
CA ILE A 53 5.16 1.74 -12.13
C ILE A 53 6.12 1.54 -10.97
N VAL A 54 5.71 1.89 -9.75
CA VAL A 54 6.42 1.41 -8.57
C VAL A 54 6.39 -0.12 -8.59
N GLY A 55 7.48 -0.76 -8.18
CA GLY A 55 7.61 -2.22 -8.15
C GLY A 55 6.73 -2.94 -7.13
N ILE A 56 5.62 -2.33 -6.72
CA ILE A 56 4.58 -2.88 -5.84
C ILE A 56 3.39 -3.30 -6.71
N PHE A 57 3.33 -4.56 -7.12
CA PHE A 57 2.27 -5.04 -8.01
C PHE A 57 1.99 -6.53 -7.81
N ALA A 58 0.80 -6.98 -8.22
CA ALA A 58 0.53 -8.40 -8.44
C ALA A 58 0.76 -8.74 -9.92
N ILE A 59 1.26 -9.94 -10.19
CA ILE A 59 1.50 -10.46 -11.54
C ILE A 59 0.89 -11.85 -11.68
N SER A 60 0.21 -12.11 -12.79
CA SER A 60 -0.47 -13.39 -13.05
C SER A 60 -0.27 -13.83 -14.50
N THR A 61 -0.16 -15.13 -14.75
CA THR A 61 -0.09 -15.69 -16.12
C THR A 61 -1.42 -16.29 -16.58
N ASP A 62 -2.31 -16.65 -15.64
CA ASP A 62 -3.57 -17.34 -15.92
C ASP A 62 -4.81 -16.70 -15.26
N ARG A 63 -4.64 -15.55 -14.60
CA ARG A 63 -5.63 -14.85 -13.75
C ARG A 63 -6.21 -15.70 -12.61
N LYS A 64 -5.65 -16.89 -12.35
CA LYS A 64 -6.07 -17.82 -11.27
C LYS A 64 -4.99 -17.98 -10.21
N THR A 65 -3.75 -17.71 -10.58
CA THR A 65 -2.59 -17.72 -9.69
C THR A 65 -1.81 -16.44 -9.88
N TYR A 66 -1.29 -15.87 -8.79
CA TYR A 66 -0.53 -14.63 -8.85
C TYR A 66 0.71 -14.67 -7.97
N GLY A 67 1.78 -14.01 -8.44
CA GLY A 67 2.91 -13.57 -7.65
C GLY A 67 2.75 -12.10 -7.26
N VAL A 68 3.62 -11.63 -6.37
CA VAL A 68 3.66 -10.21 -5.98
C VAL A 68 5.10 -9.71 -6.02
N SER A 69 5.25 -8.43 -6.28
CA SER A 69 6.49 -7.69 -6.10
C SER A 69 6.24 -6.58 -5.08
N ASN A 70 7.22 -6.32 -4.20
CA ASN A 70 7.22 -5.24 -3.21
C ASN A 70 8.50 -4.38 -3.32
N VAL A 71 8.97 -4.17 -4.54
CA VAL A 71 10.14 -3.32 -4.80
C VAL A 71 9.72 -1.85 -4.68
N THR A 72 10.45 -1.09 -3.88
CA THR A 72 10.10 0.29 -3.50
C THR A 72 10.69 1.36 -4.42
N THR A 73 11.13 0.99 -5.62
CA THR A 73 11.57 1.91 -6.68
C THR A 73 10.72 1.70 -7.95
N PHE A 74 10.94 2.54 -8.95
CA PHE A 74 10.22 2.46 -10.22
C PHE A 74 10.79 1.38 -11.14
N ILE A 75 9.88 0.78 -11.91
CA ILE A 75 10.13 -0.25 -12.90
C ILE A 75 9.38 0.14 -14.17
N GLU A 76 10.11 0.21 -15.29
CA GLU A 76 9.50 0.36 -16.61
C GLU A 76 8.83 -0.96 -17.02
N ILE A 77 7.62 -0.87 -17.57
CA ILE A 77 6.90 -2.00 -18.15
C ILE A 77 6.46 -1.68 -19.58
N THR A 78 6.32 -2.72 -20.40
CA THR A 78 5.95 -2.59 -21.83
C THR A 78 4.69 -3.38 -22.18
N PRO A 79 3.53 -2.99 -21.61
CA PRO A 79 2.29 -3.71 -21.85
C PRO A 79 1.82 -3.56 -23.30
N SER A 80 1.23 -4.64 -23.83
CA SER A 80 0.57 -4.66 -25.15
C SER A 80 -0.74 -3.88 -25.14
N ALA A 81 -1.45 -3.90 -24.00
CA ALA A 81 -2.67 -3.12 -23.76
C ALA A 81 -2.88 -2.98 -22.24
N PHE A 82 -3.76 -2.06 -21.84
CA PHE A 82 -4.24 -2.00 -20.46
C PHE A 82 -5.69 -1.57 -20.39
N GLU A 83 -6.37 -1.96 -19.32
CA GLU A 83 -7.74 -1.55 -19.02
C GLU A 83 -7.91 -1.32 -17.51
N GLU A 84 -8.96 -0.57 -17.14
CA GLU A 84 -9.37 -0.41 -15.75
C GLU A 84 -10.40 -1.50 -15.39
N ILE A 85 -10.15 -2.20 -14.29
CA ILE A 85 -11.02 -3.24 -13.74
C ILE A 85 -11.38 -2.94 -12.29
N ASP A 86 -12.52 -3.43 -11.85
CA ASP A 86 -12.88 -3.41 -10.43
C ASP A 86 -12.40 -4.69 -9.73
N VAL A 87 -11.70 -4.52 -8.61
CA VAL A 87 -11.25 -5.61 -7.74
C VAL A 87 -11.70 -5.27 -6.32
N GLN A 88 -12.71 -5.99 -5.82
CA GLN A 88 -13.30 -5.79 -4.50
C GLN A 88 -13.81 -4.35 -4.26
N GLY A 89 -14.38 -3.71 -5.29
CA GLY A 89 -14.89 -2.33 -5.22
C GLY A 89 -13.82 -1.25 -5.31
N VAL A 90 -12.57 -1.62 -5.64
CA VAL A 90 -11.45 -0.71 -5.82
C VAL A 90 -11.00 -0.78 -7.28
N PRO A 91 -10.78 0.37 -7.95
CA PRO A 91 -10.32 0.38 -9.33
C PRO A 91 -8.83 0.03 -9.44
N TYR A 92 -8.50 -0.85 -10.38
CA TYR A 92 -7.16 -1.33 -10.71
C TYR A 92 -6.89 -1.18 -12.20
N TYR A 93 -5.65 -0.89 -12.56
CA TYR A 93 -5.17 -1.12 -13.92
C TYR A 93 -4.76 -2.58 -14.07
N GLU A 94 -5.28 -3.25 -15.09
CA GLU A 94 -4.78 -4.53 -15.60
C GLU A 94 -3.96 -4.27 -16.86
N PHE A 95 -2.65 -4.50 -16.78
CA PHE A 95 -1.73 -4.42 -17.91
C PHE A 95 -1.55 -5.81 -18.52
N ARG A 96 -1.86 -5.97 -19.81
CA ARG A 96 -1.70 -7.23 -20.54
C ARG A 96 -0.39 -7.26 -21.32
N PHE A 97 0.28 -8.40 -21.29
CA PHE A 97 1.47 -8.72 -22.08
C PHE A 97 1.18 -9.95 -22.92
N ASP A 98 1.38 -9.84 -24.23
CA ASP A 98 1.17 -10.95 -25.14
C ASP A 98 2.34 -11.97 -25.05
N PRO A 99 2.15 -13.24 -25.44
CA PRO A 99 3.21 -14.25 -25.36
C PRO A 99 4.48 -13.86 -26.13
N GLY A 100 5.64 -14.03 -25.51
CA GLY A 100 6.95 -13.73 -26.11
C GLY A 100 7.34 -12.26 -26.07
N THR A 101 6.52 -11.35 -25.52
CA THR A 101 6.89 -9.93 -25.42
C THR A 101 7.76 -9.65 -24.19
N VAL A 102 8.51 -8.55 -24.28
CA VAL A 102 9.23 -7.98 -23.13
C VAL A 102 8.21 -7.53 -22.10
N VAL A 103 8.44 -7.85 -20.83
CA VAL A 103 7.65 -7.36 -19.69
C VAL A 103 8.40 -6.20 -19.06
N PHE A 104 9.64 -6.47 -18.63
CA PHE A 104 10.56 -5.50 -18.05
C PHE A 104 11.73 -5.30 -19.03
N PRO A 105 11.87 -4.13 -19.70
CA PRO A 105 12.95 -3.90 -20.65
C PRO A 105 14.32 -3.79 -19.99
N ASN A 106 14.37 -3.38 -18.72
CA ASN A 106 15.60 -3.26 -17.96
C ASN A 106 15.40 -3.59 -16.48
N ARG A 107 16.14 -4.57 -15.98
CA ARG A 107 16.20 -4.95 -14.56
C ARG A 107 17.24 -4.18 -13.74
N MET A 108 18.07 -3.36 -14.38
CA MET A 108 19.01 -2.47 -13.69
C MET A 108 18.26 -1.23 -13.20
N LEU A 109 17.55 -1.38 -12.09
CA LEU A 109 16.72 -0.34 -11.51
C LEU A 109 17.56 0.77 -10.87
N GLN A 110 17.03 1.99 -10.92
CA GLN A 110 17.67 3.13 -10.27
C GLN A 110 17.39 3.12 -8.76
N VAL A 111 18.40 3.51 -7.99
CA VAL A 111 18.26 3.76 -6.55
C VAL A 111 17.66 5.15 -6.38
N LEU A 112 16.38 5.21 -6.00
CA LEU A 112 15.62 6.46 -5.92
C LEU A 112 15.04 6.65 -4.52
N SER A 113 15.30 7.79 -3.88
CA SER A 113 14.78 8.06 -2.54
C SER A 113 13.33 8.57 -2.54
N SER A 114 12.91 9.21 -3.62
CA SER A 114 11.60 9.88 -3.74
C SER A 114 10.37 8.99 -3.55
N PRO A 115 10.26 7.76 -4.12
CA PRO A 115 9.01 7.00 -4.05
C PRO A 115 8.64 6.59 -2.63
N VAL A 116 9.60 6.46 -1.71
CA VAL A 116 9.35 5.99 -0.33
C VAL A 116 8.32 6.85 0.39
N TYR A 117 8.37 8.18 0.22
CA TYR A 117 7.39 9.08 0.85
C TYR A 117 5.99 8.86 0.29
N ASN A 118 5.86 8.74 -1.04
CA ASN A 118 4.58 8.52 -1.70
C ASN A 118 3.99 7.14 -1.36
N ILE A 119 4.85 6.11 -1.26
CA ILE A 119 4.48 4.77 -0.79
C ILE A 119 3.95 4.86 0.63
N ALA A 120 4.70 5.47 1.54
CA ALA A 120 4.30 5.58 2.94
C ALA A 120 3.00 6.36 3.11
N SER A 121 2.83 7.43 2.34
CA SER A 121 1.59 8.21 2.32
C SER A 121 0.40 7.38 1.83
N TYR A 122 0.52 6.73 0.67
CA TYR A 122 -0.58 5.96 0.10
C TYR A 122 -0.96 4.75 0.96
N ILE A 123 0.03 3.93 1.33
CA ILE A 123 -0.17 2.66 2.04
C ILE A 123 -0.51 2.90 3.51
N TYR A 124 0.30 3.66 4.25
CA TYR A 124 0.14 3.79 5.70
C TYR A 124 -0.71 4.98 6.10
N ASP A 125 -0.41 6.20 5.62
CA ASP A 125 -1.12 7.40 6.06
C ASP A 125 -2.60 7.38 5.69
N PHE A 126 -2.89 7.10 4.42
CA PHE A 126 -4.25 6.98 3.88
C PHE A 126 -4.83 5.58 4.01
N GLY A 127 -3.99 4.60 4.30
CA GLY A 127 -4.43 3.26 4.64
C GLY A 127 -4.80 2.38 3.45
N ASN A 128 -4.45 2.77 2.22
CA ASN A 128 -4.87 2.10 1.00
C ASN A 128 -3.96 0.89 0.72
N ARG A 129 -4.39 -0.31 1.07
CA ARG A 129 -3.61 -1.54 0.81
C ARG A 129 -4.11 -2.27 -0.42
N PRO A 130 -3.21 -2.69 -1.33
CA PRO A 130 -3.62 -3.54 -2.44
C PRO A 130 -4.25 -4.86 -2.00
N PHE A 131 -5.13 -5.46 -2.82
CA PHE A 131 -5.88 -6.67 -2.47
C PHE A 131 -4.99 -7.87 -2.05
N TRP A 132 -3.72 -7.91 -2.51
CA TRP A 132 -2.79 -9.00 -2.23
C TRP A 132 -2.03 -8.85 -0.90
N TYR A 133 -2.17 -7.72 -0.20
CA TYR A 133 -1.44 -7.45 1.02
C TYR A 133 -1.91 -8.34 2.18
N THR A 134 -0.96 -9.07 2.75
CA THR A 134 -1.10 -9.74 4.04
C THR A 134 -0.48 -8.87 5.15
N ALA A 135 -0.62 -9.32 6.40
CA ALA A 135 0.05 -8.67 7.52
C ALA A 135 1.58 -8.68 7.37
N VAL A 136 2.13 -9.71 6.71
CA VAL A 136 3.57 -9.84 6.45
C VAL A 136 4.02 -8.87 5.37
N ASP A 137 3.29 -8.75 4.26
CA ASP A 137 3.66 -7.80 3.20
C ASP A 137 3.69 -6.36 3.70
N ASP A 138 2.71 -6.00 4.55
CA ASP A 138 2.62 -4.67 5.16
C ASP A 138 3.77 -4.39 6.15
N ALA A 139 4.35 -5.41 6.78
CA ALA A 139 5.52 -5.29 7.66
C ALA A 139 6.85 -5.26 6.89
N GLU A 140 6.94 -6.02 5.80
CA GLU A 140 8.17 -6.15 4.99
C GLU A 140 8.31 -5.08 3.91
N LEU A 141 7.25 -4.32 3.59
CA LEU A 141 7.25 -3.38 2.46
C LEU A 141 8.46 -2.42 2.44
N LEU A 142 8.90 -1.95 3.61
CA LEU A 142 9.97 -0.96 3.71
C LEU A 142 11.31 -1.54 4.23
N SER A 143 11.42 -2.87 4.40
CA SER A 143 12.63 -3.51 4.94
C SER A 143 13.82 -3.38 3.97
N ASP A 144 13.58 -3.49 2.66
CA ASP A 144 14.62 -3.41 1.62
C ASP A 144 14.89 -1.98 1.10
N THR A 145 14.41 -0.94 1.78
CA THR A 145 14.60 0.46 1.34
C THR A 145 16.06 0.86 1.20
N LYS A 146 16.97 0.23 1.96
CA LYS A 146 18.41 0.49 1.80
C LYS A 146 18.92 0.11 0.42
N THR A 147 18.42 -1.00 -0.14
CA THR A 147 18.79 -1.54 -1.45
C THR A 147 18.20 -0.70 -2.57
N TRP A 148 16.90 -0.41 -2.50
CA TRP A 148 16.15 0.22 -3.61
C TRP A 148 16.12 1.74 -3.56
N ASN A 149 16.34 2.34 -2.40
CA ASN A 149 16.16 3.77 -2.17
C ASN A 149 17.40 4.44 -1.55
N GLY A 150 18.40 3.66 -1.12
CA GLY A 150 19.70 4.15 -0.65
C GLY A 150 19.74 4.53 0.83
N PHE A 151 18.62 4.48 1.53
CA PHE A 151 18.51 4.81 2.96
C PHE A 151 17.60 3.82 3.69
N THR A 152 17.74 3.78 5.01
CA THR A 152 16.98 2.87 5.88
C THR A 152 15.83 3.65 6.52
N VAL A 153 14.59 3.18 6.35
CA VAL A 153 13.41 3.78 7.00
C VAL A 153 13.31 3.36 8.47
N PHE A 154 13.44 2.06 8.75
CA PHE A 154 13.36 1.50 10.09
C PHE A 154 14.72 0.93 10.51
N ASN A 155 15.17 1.23 11.72
CA ASN A 155 16.47 0.77 12.22
C ASN A 155 16.58 -0.76 12.30
N ASP A 156 15.45 -1.44 12.51
CA ASP A 156 15.35 -2.89 12.64
C ASP A 156 13.94 -3.37 12.29
N GLN A 157 13.80 -4.69 12.07
CA GLN A 157 12.53 -5.32 11.72
C GLN A 157 11.47 -5.19 12.83
N ILE A 158 11.88 -5.18 14.10
CA ILE A 158 10.95 -5.07 15.23
C ILE A 158 10.19 -3.73 15.15
N THR A 159 10.90 -2.66 14.79
CA THR A 159 10.34 -1.33 14.59
C THR A 159 9.35 -1.32 13.42
N ALA A 160 9.71 -1.96 12.29
CA ALA A 160 8.83 -2.09 11.12
C ALA A 160 7.55 -2.87 11.46
N ASP A 161 7.69 -4.01 12.15
CA ASP A 161 6.57 -4.86 12.60
C ASP A 161 5.62 -4.10 13.52
N CYS A 162 6.17 -3.35 14.48
CA CYS A 162 5.35 -2.54 15.40
C CYS A 162 4.57 -1.45 14.68
N TYR A 163 5.20 -0.82 13.68
CA TYR A 163 4.59 0.22 12.86
C TYR A 163 3.44 -0.35 12.00
N ALA A 164 3.69 -1.44 11.27
CA ALA A 164 2.69 -2.11 10.45
C ALA A 164 1.52 -2.65 11.30
N ALA A 165 1.82 -3.39 12.37
CA ALA A 165 0.82 -3.96 13.27
C ALA A 165 -0.09 -2.90 13.92
N HIS A 166 0.39 -1.66 14.07
CA HIS A 166 -0.44 -0.56 14.59
C HIS A 166 -1.62 -0.21 13.68
N THR A 167 -1.56 -0.54 12.39
CA THR A 167 -2.62 -0.25 11.40
C THR A 167 -3.42 -1.49 10.99
N GLN A 168 -3.04 -2.67 11.48
CA GLN A 168 -3.68 -3.95 11.19
C GLN A 168 -4.79 -4.26 12.20
N ARG A 169 -5.97 -4.61 11.71
CA ARG A 169 -7.19 -4.86 12.49
C ARG A 169 -7.85 -6.18 12.11
N LYS A 170 -8.68 -6.69 13.03
CA LYS A 170 -9.55 -7.83 12.78
C LYS A 170 -10.61 -7.43 11.76
N VAL A 171 -10.83 -8.30 10.77
CA VAL A 171 -11.89 -8.12 9.77
C VAL A 171 -13.26 -8.06 10.47
N GLY A 172 -14.02 -7.00 10.17
CA GLY A 172 -15.35 -6.77 10.73
C GLY A 172 -15.36 -6.13 12.12
N ASP A 173 -14.20 -5.97 12.77
CA ASP A 173 -14.06 -5.24 14.03
C ASP A 173 -12.76 -4.41 14.04
N PRO A 174 -12.81 -3.16 13.52
CA PRO A 174 -11.64 -2.29 13.41
C PRO A 174 -11.12 -1.77 14.75
N ARG A 175 -11.74 -2.10 15.89
CA ARG A 175 -11.25 -1.75 17.23
C ARG A 175 -10.31 -2.82 17.79
N THR A 176 -10.37 -4.03 17.27
CA THR A 176 -9.51 -5.14 17.69
C THR A 176 -8.27 -5.21 16.80
N TYR A 177 -7.08 -5.14 17.40
CA TYR A 177 -5.82 -5.33 16.67
C TYR A 177 -5.71 -6.75 16.13
N PHE A 178 -5.21 -6.90 14.90
CA PHE A 178 -5.07 -8.21 14.25
C PHE A 178 -4.19 -9.17 15.06
N ARG A 179 -3.08 -8.66 15.63
CA ARG A 179 -2.17 -9.44 16.48
C ARG A 179 -2.84 -10.13 17.68
N TYR A 180 -3.95 -9.60 18.18
CA TYR A 180 -4.69 -10.21 19.30
C TYR A 180 -5.55 -11.41 18.87
N THR A 181 -5.65 -11.66 17.56
CA THR A 181 -6.38 -12.80 17.00
C THR A 181 -5.49 -13.98 16.64
N LEU A 182 -4.16 -13.78 16.65
CA LEU A 182 -3.18 -14.78 16.25
C LEU A 182 -2.99 -15.83 17.34
N LYS A 183 -2.97 -17.10 16.96
CA LYS A 183 -2.68 -18.24 17.84
C LYS A 183 -1.45 -19.03 17.39
N LYS A 184 -1.11 -18.94 16.11
CA LYS A 184 0.02 -19.63 15.47
C LYS A 184 0.53 -18.80 14.28
N ASP A 185 1.76 -19.02 13.87
CA ASP A 185 2.42 -18.21 12.82
C ASP A 185 1.67 -18.23 11.47
N SER A 186 1.10 -19.38 11.09
CA SER A 186 0.28 -19.48 9.88
C SER A 186 -0.94 -18.54 9.86
N ASP A 187 -1.37 -18.03 11.02
CA ASP A 187 -2.47 -17.06 11.09
C ASP A 187 -2.09 -15.69 10.52
N LEU A 188 -0.80 -15.38 10.37
CA LEU A 188 -0.32 -14.13 9.74
C LEU A 188 -0.76 -14.00 8.27
N MET A 189 -1.06 -15.14 7.62
CA MET A 189 -1.54 -15.19 6.24
C MET A 189 -3.06 -15.05 6.13
N ASN A 190 -3.78 -14.99 7.26
CA ASN A 190 -5.22 -14.76 7.26
C ASN A 190 -5.55 -13.35 6.77
N ARG A 191 -6.79 -13.18 6.32
CA ARG A 191 -7.30 -11.86 5.91
C ARG A 191 -7.23 -10.88 7.08
N VAL A 192 -6.64 -9.72 6.82
CA VAL A 192 -6.50 -8.60 7.74
C VAL A 192 -7.29 -7.40 7.20
N GLN A 193 -7.83 -6.58 8.09
CA GLN A 193 -8.39 -5.29 7.73
C GLN A 193 -7.37 -4.21 8.06
N PHE A 194 -7.11 -3.32 7.12
CA PHE A 194 -6.20 -2.20 7.32
C PHE A 194 -6.96 -0.92 7.61
N ILE A 195 -6.38 -0.05 8.43
CA ILE A 195 -6.91 1.29 8.67
C ILE A 195 -5.85 2.36 8.40
N PRO A 196 -6.25 3.61 8.11
CA PRO A 196 -5.31 4.70 7.94
C PRO A 196 -4.55 4.99 9.24
N LEU A 197 -3.25 5.20 9.17
CA LEU A 197 -2.43 5.64 10.31
C LEU A 197 -2.91 6.99 10.86
N ARG A 198 -3.47 7.84 9.99
CA ARG A 198 -4.02 9.14 10.37
C ARG A 198 -5.40 9.05 11.07
N SER A 199 -5.97 7.86 11.21
CA SER A 199 -7.28 7.69 11.84
C SER A 199 -7.22 7.91 13.37
N GLY A 200 -7.40 9.16 13.82
CA GLY A 200 -7.36 9.51 15.23
C GLY A 200 -8.41 8.79 16.09
N SER A 201 -9.58 8.49 15.53
CA SER A 201 -10.67 7.82 16.27
C SER A 201 -10.35 6.36 16.61
N LEU A 202 -9.54 5.68 15.78
CA LEU A 202 -9.19 4.27 15.90
C LEU A 202 -7.77 4.03 16.45
N ASN A 203 -6.84 4.94 16.21
CA ASN A 203 -5.44 4.78 16.62
C ASN A 203 -5.15 5.32 18.02
N LYS A 204 -6.01 6.19 18.55
CA LYS A 204 -5.83 6.79 19.88
C LYS A 204 -6.63 6.03 20.93
N THR A 205 -5.98 5.70 22.04
CA THR A 205 -6.56 4.89 23.12
C THR A 205 -7.23 5.72 24.22
N SER A 206 -6.74 6.94 24.49
CA SER A 206 -7.31 7.80 25.52
C SER A 206 -8.31 8.80 24.95
N ARG A 207 -9.33 9.12 25.76
CA ARG A 207 -10.35 10.14 25.42
C ARG A 207 -9.68 11.50 25.16
N LEU A 208 -8.74 11.87 26.01
CA LEU A 208 -8.01 13.12 25.84
C LEU A 208 -7.19 13.10 24.57
N ALA A 209 -6.48 12.03 24.20
CA ALA A 209 -5.73 12.00 22.93
C ALA A 209 -6.64 12.16 21.70
N LYS A 210 -7.85 11.57 21.73
CA LYS A 210 -8.85 11.73 20.66
C LYS A 210 -9.30 13.17 20.48
N ILE A 211 -9.40 13.93 21.58
CA ILE A 211 -9.78 15.35 21.58
C ILE A 211 -8.55 16.23 21.30
N ALA A 212 -7.40 15.86 21.85
CA ALA A 212 -6.16 16.63 21.94
C ALA A 212 -5.24 16.47 20.74
N ASP A 213 -5.80 16.32 19.53
CA ASP A 213 -4.95 16.30 18.34
C ASP A 213 -4.18 17.63 18.17
N VAL A 214 -3.39 17.74 17.10
CA VAL A 214 -2.61 18.95 16.76
C VAL A 214 -3.43 20.25 16.93
N GLU A 215 -4.73 20.18 16.62
CA GLU A 215 -5.69 21.28 16.71
C GLU A 215 -6.01 21.74 18.14
N LEU A 216 -5.96 20.88 19.17
CA LEU A 216 -6.35 21.30 20.52
C LEU A 216 -5.36 22.32 21.11
N LYS A 217 -4.06 22.11 20.88
CA LYS A 217 -3.04 23.05 21.36
C LYS A 217 -3.14 24.39 20.65
N GLN A 218 -3.40 24.39 19.35
CA GLN A 218 -3.64 25.63 18.58
C GLN A 218 -4.94 26.31 19.04
N GLY A 219 -6.02 25.55 19.21
CA GLY A 219 -7.31 26.03 19.71
C GLY A 219 -7.20 26.66 21.10
N ILE A 220 -6.53 26.00 22.06
CA ILE A 220 -6.28 26.56 23.40
C ILE A 220 -5.45 27.84 23.32
N ARG A 221 -4.38 27.85 22.51
CA ARG A 221 -3.54 29.04 22.36
C ARG A 221 -4.32 30.21 21.75
N SER A 222 -5.14 29.94 20.74
CA SER A 222 -6.00 30.93 20.11
C SER A 222 -7.03 31.48 21.11
N ALA A 223 -7.69 30.60 21.86
CA ALA A 223 -8.69 30.98 22.86
C ALA A 223 -8.12 31.81 24.02
N LEU A 224 -6.85 31.61 24.38
CA LEU A 224 -6.16 32.40 25.43
C LEU A 224 -5.63 33.76 24.92
N GLN A 225 -5.56 33.97 23.61
CA GLN A 225 -4.98 35.18 23.02
C GLN A 225 -6.04 36.22 22.62
N VAL A 226 -7.28 35.79 22.42
CA VAL A 226 -8.35 36.64 21.91
C VAL A 226 -9.58 36.45 22.78
N ASP A 227 -9.98 37.51 23.50
CA ASP A 227 -11.26 37.53 24.18
C ASP A 227 -12.40 37.65 23.14
N PRO A 228 -13.43 36.79 23.22
CA PRO A 228 -14.54 36.86 22.28
C PRO A 228 -15.37 38.14 22.52
N VAL A 229 -15.70 38.86 21.44
CA VAL A 229 -16.55 40.07 21.50
C VAL A 229 -18.00 39.70 21.85
N ARG A 230 -18.41 38.47 21.55
CA ARG A 230 -19.70 37.87 21.92
C ARG A 230 -19.55 36.36 21.98
N ALA A 231 -20.18 35.71 22.96
CA ALA A 231 -20.22 34.25 23.01
C ALA A 231 -20.97 33.68 21.79
N GLU A 232 -20.42 32.64 21.20
CA GLU A 232 -21.08 31.91 20.11
C GLU A 232 -22.11 30.90 20.66
N PRO A 233 -23.20 30.57 19.92
CA PRO A 233 -24.21 29.61 20.39
C PRO A 233 -23.65 28.23 20.76
N LEU A 234 -22.52 27.81 20.16
CA LEU A 234 -21.83 26.58 20.51
C LEU A 234 -21.09 26.70 21.85
N GLU A 235 -20.52 27.86 22.17
CA GLU A 235 -19.92 28.12 23.48
C GLU A 235 -20.96 28.03 24.60
N ASP A 236 -22.16 28.57 24.37
CA ASP A 236 -23.30 28.45 25.30
C ASP A 236 -23.74 26.98 25.51
N LEU A 237 -23.56 26.12 24.52
CA LEU A 237 -23.90 24.70 24.62
C LEU A 237 -22.84 23.89 25.40
N TYR A 238 -21.57 24.27 25.30
CA TYR A 238 -20.45 23.53 25.90
C TYR A 238 -19.92 24.11 27.21
N MET A 239 -20.19 25.38 27.52
CA MET A 239 -19.75 26.07 28.75
C MET A 239 -20.85 26.26 29.80
N ARG A 240 -22.05 25.73 29.58
CA ARG A 240 -23.12 25.66 30.59
C ARG A 240 -22.98 24.44 31.50
#